data_AF-A0A960ZL61-F1
#
_entry.id   AF-A0A960ZL61-F1
#
_cell.length_a   1.000
_cell.length_b   1.000
_cell.length_c   1.000
_cell.angle_alpha   90.00
_cell.angle_beta   90.00
_cell.angle_gamma   90.00
#
_symmetry.space_group_name_H-M   'P 1'
#
loop_
_entity.id
_entity.type
_entity.pdbx_description
1 polymer ?
#
loop_
_entity_poly.entity_id
_entity_poly.type
_entity_poly.pdbx_seq_one_letter_code
_entity_poly.pdbx_strand_id
1 'polypeptide(L)'
;VDSGMIMIKPRINVRNIDPQKYHSFINILFANTTDSIYKALNRIFRKRDSRYLIKRSKLRTDVTLGDIPTYKFQMYFEYMLQFVPESKHPHIR
;
A
#
# COMPACT_ATOMS: atom_id res chain seq x y z
N VAL A 1 9.42 -29.02 4.70
CA VAL A 1 8.49 -27.88 4.90
C VAL A 1 7.87 -28.10 6.25
N ASP A 2 8.15 -27.24 7.22
CA ASP A 2 7.63 -27.41 8.58
C ASP A 2 6.20 -26.89 8.65
N SER A 3 5.30 -27.72 9.16
CA SER A 3 3.89 -27.37 9.37
C SER A 3 3.73 -26.64 10.71
N GLY A 4 3.36 -25.36 10.67
CA GLY A 4 3.02 -24.54 11.84
C GLY A 4 1.54 -24.21 11.89
N MET A 5 0.91 -24.32 13.06
CA MET A 5 -0.48 -23.89 13.26
C MET A 5 -0.50 -22.38 13.56
N ILE A 6 -1.21 -21.61 12.74
CA ILE A 6 -1.36 -20.15 12.92
C ILE A 6 -2.84 -19.86 13.22
N MET A 7 -3.11 -19.21 14.36
CA MET A 7 -4.45 -18.73 14.70
C MET A 7 -4.60 -17.26 14.28
N ILE A 8 -5.46 -16.99 13.30
CA ILE A 8 -5.78 -15.64 12.83
C ILE A 8 -6.98 -15.12 13.63
N LYS A 9 -6.82 -14.02 14.35
CA LYS A 9 -7.93 -13.33 15.02
C LYS A 9 -8.26 -12.04 14.25
N PRO A 10 -9.51 -11.89 13.75
CA PRO A 10 -9.91 -10.66 13.07
C PRO A 10 -9.85 -9.49 14.06
N ARG A 11 -9.29 -8.37 13.62
CA ARG A 11 -9.33 -7.11 14.39
C ARG A 11 -10.67 -6.44 14.11
N ILE A 12 -11.40 -6.09 15.15
CA ILE A 12 -12.75 -5.50 15.08
C ILE A 12 -12.73 -4.09 14.43
N ASN A 13 -11.56 -3.45 14.36
CA ASN A 13 -11.42 -2.04 13.96
C ASN A 13 -10.77 -1.87 12.58
N VAL A 14 -11.21 -2.64 11.58
CA VAL A 14 -10.90 -2.31 10.19
C VAL A 14 -11.88 -1.20 9.80
N ARG A 15 -11.37 0.03 9.61
CA ARG A 15 -12.17 1.16 9.07
C ARG A 15 -12.95 0.65 7.85
N ASN A 16 -14.14 1.23 7.58
CA ASN A 16 -14.99 0.94 6.40
C ASN A 16 -14.24 1.19 5.07
N ILE A 17 -13.29 0.33 4.78
CA ILE A 17 -12.46 0.29 3.59
C ILE A 17 -13.07 -0.79 2.72
N ASP A 18 -13.37 -0.44 1.48
CA ASP A 18 -13.72 -1.41 0.45
C ASP A 18 -12.54 -2.40 0.28
N PRO A 19 -12.71 -3.69 0.65
CA PRO A 19 -11.63 -4.67 0.58
C PRO A 19 -11.13 -4.88 -0.86
N GLN A 20 -12.00 -4.75 -1.86
CA GLN A 20 -11.62 -4.93 -3.27
C GLN A 20 -10.72 -3.78 -3.75
N LYS A 21 -11.05 -2.54 -3.37
CA LYS A 21 -10.20 -1.37 -3.67
C LYS A 21 -8.85 -1.49 -2.95
N TYR A 22 -8.84 -1.91 -1.70
CA TYR A 22 -7.59 -2.10 -0.94
C TYR A 22 -6.72 -3.22 -1.55
N HIS A 23 -7.34 -4.34 -1.92
CA HIS A 23 -6.63 -5.45 -2.57
C HIS A 23 -6.04 -5.03 -3.92
N SER A 24 -6.82 -4.31 -4.74
CA SER A 24 -6.33 -3.73 -6.01
C SER A 24 -5.10 -2.83 -5.80
N PHE A 25 -5.16 -1.98 -4.78
CA PHE A 25 -4.07 -1.08 -4.40
C PHE A 25 -2.80 -1.83 -4.00
N ILE A 26 -2.92 -2.84 -3.13
CA ILE A 26 -1.78 -3.67 -2.70
C ILE A 26 -1.17 -4.43 -3.89
N ASN A 27 -1.99 -5.00 -4.77
CA ASN A 27 -1.51 -5.71 -5.94
C ASN A 27 -0.66 -4.83 -6.88
N ILE A 28 -1.05 -3.57 -7.10
CA ILE A 28 -0.25 -2.66 -7.92
C ILE A 28 1.05 -2.28 -7.22
N LEU A 29 1.04 -2.07 -5.89
CA LEU A 29 2.27 -1.79 -5.15
C LEU A 29 3.25 -2.95 -5.24
N PHE A 30 2.77 -4.18 -4.99
CA PHE A 30 3.58 -5.40 -4.95
C PHE A 30 3.74 -6.10 -6.29
N ALA A 31 3.31 -5.48 -7.40
CA ALA A 31 3.47 -6.02 -8.75
C ALA A 31 4.92 -6.38 -9.09
N ASN A 32 5.89 -5.71 -8.45
CA ASN A 32 7.27 -6.17 -8.41
C ASN A 32 7.81 -6.01 -6.98
N THR A 33 8.02 -7.14 -6.30
CA THR A 33 8.40 -7.21 -4.87
C THR A 33 9.80 -6.69 -4.58
N THR A 34 10.68 -6.64 -5.59
CA THR A 34 12.06 -6.13 -5.45
C THR A 34 12.17 -4.61 -5.57
N ASP A 35 11.06 -3.94 -5.89
CA ASP A 35 11.08 -2.50 -6.05
C ASP A 35 11.19 -1.75 -4.71
N SER A 36 11.86 -0.61 -4.80
CA SER A 36 11.79 0.39 -3.75
C SER A 36 10.39 0.97 -3.63
N ILE A 37 10.03 1.38 -2.42
CA ILE A 37 8.76 2.06 -2.14
C ILE A 37 8.53 3.28 -3.03
N TYR A 38 9.59 4.00 -3.38
CA TYR A 38 9.47 5.14 -4.30
C TYR A 38 9.03 4.71 -5.68
N LYS A 39 9.63 3.65 -6.23
CA LYS A 39 9.25 3.13 -7.54
C LYS A 39 7.83 2.56 -7.52
N ALA A 40 7.46 1.85 -6.45
CA ALA A 40 6.12 1.30 -6.29
C ALA A 40 5.03 2.37 -6.18
N LEU A 41 5.22 3.39 -5.34
CA LEU A 41 4.25 4.48 -5.19
C LEU A 41 4.06 5.28 -6.48
N ASN A 42 5.12 5.45 -7.29
CA ASN A 42 5.05 6.15 -8.57
C ASN A 42 4.17 5.46 -9.63
N ARG A 43 3.72 4.22 -9.40
CA ARG A 43 2.72 3.55 -10.25
C ARG A 43 1.31 4.10 -10.06
N ILE A 44 1.02 4.60 -8.86
CA ILE A 44 -0.32 5.01 -8.43
C ILE A 44 -0.37 6.54 -8.32
N PHE A 45 0.68 7.13 -7.76
CA PHE A 45 0.75 8.54 -7.43
C PHE A 45 1.72 9.30 -8.33
N ARG A 46 1.52 10.62 -8.45
CA ARG A 46 2.53 11.49 -9.08
C ARG A 46 3.79 11.50 -8.23
N LYS A 47 4.96 11.71 -8.85
CA LYS A 47 6.26 11.75 -8.15
C LYS A 47 6.29 12.67 -6.92
N ARG A 48 5.59 13.81 -6.96
CA ARG A 48 5.50 14.76 -5.84
C ARG A 48 4.77 14.15 -4.63
N ASP A 49 3.69 13.43 -4.90
CA ASP A 49 2.83 12.83 -3.89
C ASP A 49 3.54 11.60 -3.29
N SER A 50 4.21 10.79 -4.11
CA SER A 50 5.06 9.68 -3.64
C SER A 50 6.16 10.16 -2.69
N ARG A 51 6.86 11.26 -3.03
CA ARG A 51 7.88 11.85 -2.14
C ARG A 51 7.28 12.33 -0.83
N TYR A 52 6.13 13.01 -0.91
CA TYR A 52 5.40 13.47 0.26
C TYR A 52 5.02 12.30 1.19
N LEU A 53 4.45 11.23 0.64
CA LEU A 53 4.04 10.04 1.39
C LEU A 53 5.24 9.33 2.05
N ILE A 54 6.36 9.18 1.34
CA ILE A 54 7.59 8.58 1.90
C ILE A 54 8.15 9.43 3.03
N LYS A 55 8.21 10.75 2.84
CA LYS A 55 8.65 11.69 3.89
C LYS A 55 7.74 11.63 5.11
N ARG A 56 6.42 11.63 4.91
CA ARG A 56 5.42 11.50 5.98
C ARG A 56 5.54 10.17 6.74
N SER A 57 5.89 9.11 6.02
CA SER A 57 6.19 7.78 6.58
C SER A 57 7.53 7.66 7.30
N LYS A 58 8.37 8.71 7.29
CA LYS A 58 9.74 8.68 7.83
C LYS A 58 10.56 7.51 7.26
N LEU A 59 10.42 7.25 5.96
CA LEU A 59 11.16 6.22 5.24
C LEU A 59 12.17 6.85 4.28
N ARG A 60 13.21 6.09 3.93
CA ARG A 60 14.05 6.41 2.77
C ARG A 60 13.35 5.95 1.49
N THR A 61 13.73 6.52 0.36
CA THR A 61 13.12 6.23 -0.95
C THR A 61 13.45 4.85 -1.48
N ASP A 62 14.54 4.25 -1.03
CA ASP A 62 15.11 2.97 -1.46
C ASP A 62 14.65 1.77 -0.62
N VAL A 63 13.88 2.00 0.44
CA VAL A 63 13.32 0.93 1.29
C VAL A 63 12.48 -0.02 0.45
N THR A 64 12.69 -1.33 0.61
CA THR A 64 11.91 -2.35 -0.10
C THR A 64 10.52 -2.52 0.51
N LEU A 65 9.55 -3.01 -0.25
CA LEU A 65 8.17 -3.15 0.23
C LEU A 65 8.03 -4.10 1.42
N GLY A 66 8.88 -5.12 1.53
CA GLY A 66 8.86 -6.10 2.62
C GLY A 66 9.25 -5.49 3.98
N ASP A 67 10.03 -4.42 3.97
CA ASP A 67 10.54 -3.77 5.18
C ASP A 67 9.57 -2.71 5.75
N ILE A 68 8.40 -2.54 5.13
CA ILE A 68 7.47 -1.47 5.45
C ILE A 68 6.40 -1.99 6.42
N PRO A 69 6.23 -1.33 7.59
CA PRO A 69 5.14 -1.66 8.50
C PRO A 69 3.77 -1.55 7.82
N THR A 70 2.92 -2.56 8.02
CA THR A 70 1.66 -2.73 7.27
C THR A 70 0.72 -1.53 7.39
N TYR A 71 0.69 -0.86 8.55
CA TYR A 71 -0.15 0.33 8.78
C TYR A 71 0.19 1.51 7.86
N LYS A 72 1.41 1.57 7.30
CA LYS A 72 1.80 2.62 6.35
C LYS A 72 1.09 2.46 5.01
N PHE A 73 0.80 1.21 4.60
CA PHE A 73 0.01 0.96 3.38
C PHE A 73 -1.43 1.45 3.53
N GLN A 74 -2.02 1.29 4.71
CA GLN A 74 -3.34 1.87 5.01
C GLN A 74 -3.32 3.40 4.85
N MET A 75 -2.30 4.08 5.38
CA MET A 75 -2.16 5.53 5.21
C MET A 75 -2.04 5.94 3.74
N TYR A 76 -1.29 5.20 2.92
CA TYR A 76 -1.17 5.48 1.48
C TYR A 76 -2.50 5.27 0.75
N PHE A 77 -3.25 4.23 1.12
CA PHE A 77 -4.56 3.96 0.56
C PHE A 77 -5.57 5.06 0.92
N GLU A 78 -5.60 5.50 2.18
CA GLU A 78 -6.46 6.61 2.61
C GLU A 78 -6.12 7.91 1.85
N TYR A 79 -4.83 8.17 1.59
CA TYR A 79 -4.41 9.28 0.74
C TYR A 79 -4.91 9.14 -0.71
N MET A 80 -4.89 7.93 -1.28
CA MET A 80 -5.43 7.67 -2.61
C MET A 80 -6.92 8.00 -2.68
N LEU A 81 -7.70 7.53 -1.71
CA LEU A 81 -9.14 7.79 -1.67
C LEU A 81 -9.47 9.29 -1.59
N GLN A 82 -8.64 10.05 -0.88
CA GLN A 82 -8.89 11.49 -0.68
C GLN A 82 -8.41 12.37 -1.84
N PHE A 83 -7.29 12.03 -2.48
CA PHE A 83 -6.58 12.96 -3.38
C PHE A 83 -6.40 12.45 -4.81
N VAL A 84 -6.64 11.17 -5.09
CA VAL A 84 -6.57 10.62 -6.44
C VAL A 84 -8.01 10.48 -6.98
N PRO A 85 -8.32 11.04 -8.17
CA PRO A 85 -9.63 10.86 -8.79
C PRO A 85 -9.98 9.37 -8.94
N GLU A 86 -11.23 9.00 -8.69
CA GLU A 86 -11.68 7.59 -8.71
C GLU A 86 -11.41 6.90 -10.05
N SER A 87 -11.48 7.64 -11.17
CA SER A 87 -11.14 7.13 -12.51
C SER A 87 -9.67 6.73 -12.69
N LYS A 88 -8.81 7.05 -11.73
CA LYS A 88 -7.38 6.68 -11.70
C LYS A 88 -7.07 5.67 -10.61
N HIS A 89 -8.08 5.19 -9.88
CA HIS A 89 -7.85 4.17 -8.86
C HIS A 89 -7.40 2.85 -9.53
N PRO A 90 -6.56 2.06 -8.86
CA PRO A 90 -6.27 0.69 -9.22
C PRO A 90 -7.58 -0.10 -9.39
N HIS A 91 -7.80 -0.69 -10.55
CA HIS A 91 -8.88 -1.65 -10.77
C HIS A 91 -8.27 -3.03 -11.02
N ILE A 92 -8.78 -4.06 -10.35
CA ILE A 92 -8.54 -5.45 -10.75
C ILE A 92 -9.21 -5.63 -12.11
N ARG A 93 -8.41 -6.00 -13.13
CA ARG A 93 -8.93 -6.41 -14.45
C ARG A 93 -9.35 -7.87 -14.41
#